data_AF-A0A246FLX2-F1
#
_entry.id   AF-A0A246FLX2-F1
#
_cell.length_a   1.000
_cell.length_b   1.000
_cell.length_c   1.000
_cell.angle_alpha   90.00
_cell.angle_beta   90.00
_cell.angle_gamma   90.00
#
_symmetry.space_group_name_H-M   'P 1'
#
loop_
_entity.id
_entity.type
_entity.pdbx_description
1 polymer ?
#
loop_
_entity_poly.entity_id
_entity_poly.type
_entity_poly.pdbx_seq_one_letter_code
_entity_poly.pdbx_strand_id
1 'polypeptide(L)'
;MPAFLPSLFFLLTLFGQLSAPIVEPPLVLRPAKSNFAPLMFRVVAIRDERTAKPAVAWLLPVAAGAATAARPVELRGGTETAVREFVAGTLPPQPAARYAVTVRILALEVRETAVPGSPQAAGTIQVHLAFDWQNPEGQTITLTEYRGGTRYRRPLPDRAVVAPSLGQALLGGLRYFNQWLTTATAHDLRLATAVHPTFGYETRQTEPDTLFYDPAYPLSWNDFTGPPRPRGRYAAAVFPGFAYQARPRVLNGTVELDVQLKIFVVRSSSWVAEGQRTAYNLNHEQRHFDLVRLVAERFRRKATPDSLTVRDYQSILGWQYLASFREMNHLQDQYDQETSGGTDTAAQARWNRRIDTELREAGVVR
;
A
#
# COMPACT_ATOMS: atom_id res chain seq x y z
N MET A 1 3.00 101.94 -33.57
CA MET A 1 2.51 101.50 -32.25
C MET A 1 1.14 100.85 -32.46
N PRO A 2 0.81 99.67 -31.91
CA PRO A 2 1.49 98.92 -30.85
C PRO A 2 2.08 97.56 -31.31
N ALA A 3 2.86 96.96 -30.41
CA ALA A 3 3.69 95.78 -30.58
C ALA A 3 2.92 94.47 -30.31
N PHE A 4 3.21 93.42 -31.09
CA PHE A 4 2.80 92.05 -30.80
C PHE A 4 4.04 91.23 -30.38
N LEU A 5 4.06 90.79 -29.13
CA LEU A 5 5.01 89.81 -28.59
C LEU A 5 4.65 88.40 -29.07
N PRO A 6 5.61 87.54 -29.43
CA PRO A 6 5.36 86.11 -29.55
C PRO A 6 5.50 85.44 -28.17
N SER A 7 4.42 84.85 -27.66
CA SER A 7 4.44 83.99 -26.48
C SER A 7 5.18 82.68 -26.80
N LEU A 8 6.34 82.48 -26.17
CA LEU A 8 7.08 81.23 -26.18
C LEU A 8 6.48 80.28 -25.13
N PHE A 9 5.71 79.28 -25.56
CA PHE A 9 5.25 78.19 -24.70
C PHE A 9 6.42 77.23 -24.43
N PHE A 10 7.01 77.28 -23.24
CA PHE A 10 7.91 76.25 -22.76
C PHE A 10 7.08 75.05 -22.27
N LEU A 11 7.02 73.99 -23.07
CA LEU A 11 6.44 72.71 -22.67
C LEU A 11 7.47 71.97 -21.79
N LEU A 12 7.35 72.11 -20.47
CA LEU A 12 8.17 71.35 -19.52
C LEU A 12 7.65 69.89 -19.47
N THR A 13 8.27 69.00 -20.24
CA THR A 13 8.04 67.55 -20.11
C THR A 13 8.68 67.04 -18.83
N LEU A 14 7.86 66.82 -17.80
CA LEU A 14 8.26 66.18 -16.54
C LEU A 14 8.44 64.66 -16.80
N PHE A 15 9.66 64.21 -17.05
CA PHE A 15 9.99 62.78 -17.01
C PHE A 15 9.97 62.31 -15.55
N GLY A 16 8.85 61.72 -15.13
CA GLY A 16 8.79 60.95 -13.89
C GLY A 16 9.70 59.73 -14.01
N GLN A 17 10.83 59.72 -13.30
CA GLN A 17 11.65 58.53 -13.13
C GLN A 17 10.84 57.52 -12.29
N LEU A 18 10.20 56.56 -12.96
CA LEU A 18 9.70 55.36 -12.31
C LEU A 18 10.92 54.55 -11.84
N SER A 19 11.30 54.71 -10.58
CA SER A 19 12.29 53.86 -9.93
C SER A 19 11.85 52.41 -10.05
N ALA A 20 12.66 51.57 -10.72
CA ALA A 20 12.40 50.15 -10.82
C ALA A 20 12.21 49.54 -9.41
N PRO A 21 11.26 48.59 -9.23
CA PRO A 21 11.06 47.97 -7.93
C PRO A 21 12.36 47.31 -7.47
N ILE A 22 12.78 47.59 -6.23
CA ILE A 22 13.99 47.00 -5.65
C ILE A 22 13.73 45.50 -5.45
N VAL A 23 14.36 44.67 -6.28
CA VAL A 23 14.31 43.20 -6.19
C VAL A 23 15.41 42.72 -5.25
N GLU A 24 15.02 41.98 -4.21
CA GLU A 24 15.97 41.37 -3.29
C GLU A 24 16.66 40.16 -3.93
N PRO A 25 17.96 39.92 -3.65
CA PRO A 25 18.67 38.78 -4.22
C PRO A 25 18.05 37.46 -3.75
N PRO A 26 17.99 36.43 -4.61
CA PRO A 26 17.37 35.16 -4.26
C PRO A 26 18.18 34.42 -3.18
N LEU A 27 17.48 33.67 -2.34
CA LEU A 27 18.10 32.78 -1.36
C LEU A 27 18.76 31.59 -2.06
N VAL A 28 19.94 31.19 -1.58
CA VAL A 28 20.68 30.05 -2.10
C VAL A 28 20.68 28.93 -1.07
N LEU A 29 19.87 27.90 -1.30
CA LEU A 29 19.90 26.69 -0.49
C LEU A 29 21.21 25.95 -0.73
N ARG A 30 21.90 25.60 0.35
CA ARG A 30 23.13 24.80 0.30
C ARG A 30 22.87 23.43 0.93
N PRO A 31 23.38 22.33 0.34
CA PRO A 31 23.29 21.02 0.96
C PRO A 31 23.79 21.00 2.39
N ALA A 32 23.15 20.21 3.24
CA ALA A 32 23.53 20.05 4.63
C ALA A 32 24.09 18.63 4.85
N LYS A 33 25.25 18.51 5.51
CA LYS A 33 25.77 17.19 5.89
C LYS A 33 24.91 16.58 6.99
N SER A 34 24.48 15.34 6.81
CA SER A 34 23.73 14.59 7.82
C SER A 34 23.96 13.09 7.66
N ASN A 35 23.88 12.35 8.77
CA ASN A 35 23.85 10.89 8.74
C ASN A 35 22.40 10.42 8.52
N PHE A 36 22.21 9.52 7.56
CA PHE A 36 20.91 8.97 7.16
C PHE A 36 20.84 7.44 7.22
N ALA A 37 21.86 6.76 7.78
CA ALA A 37 21.93 5.30 7.74
C ALA A 37 20.96 4.60 8.74
N PRO A 38 20.24 3.54 8.32
CA PRO A 38 20.03 3.09 6.94
C PRO A 38 19.02 3.99 6.22
N LEU A 39 19.28 4.29 4.95
CA LEU A 39 18.36 5.03 4.08
C LEU A 39 17.77 4.01 3.10
N MET A 40 16.43 3.96 3.04
CA MET A 40 15.70 2.94 2.27
C MET A 40 14.95 3.53 1.09
N PHE A 41 15.04 4.85 0.90
CA PHE A 41 14.34 5.58 -0.15
C PHE A 41 15.29 6.41 -0.99
N ARG A 42 14.86 6.69 -2.22
CA ARG A 42 15.45 7.68 -3.11
C ARG A 42 14.37 8.69 -3.48
N VAL A 43 14.76 9.96 -3.58
CA VAL A 43 13.84 11.00 -4.05
C VAL A 43 13.89 11.04 -5.57
N VAL A 44 12.77 10.76 -6.23
CA VAL A 44 12.66 10.74 -7.69
C VAL A 44 12.08 12.04 -8.26
N ALA A 45 11.33 12.78 -7.45
CA ALA A 45 10.77 14.06 -7.85
C ALA A 45 10.55 14.98 -6.64
N ILE A 46 10.66 16.28 -6.88
CA ILE A 46 10.16 17.35 -6.01
C ILE A 46 9.02 18.02 -6.76
N ARG A 47 7.93 18.34 -6.06
CA ARG A 47 6.79 19.09 -6.62
C ARG A 47 6.47 20.28 -5.73
N ASP A 48 6.50 21.48 -6.29
CA ASP A 48 6.01 22.67 -5.57
C ASP A 48 4.49 22.77 -5.73
N GLU A 49 3.73 22.43 -4.69
CA GLU A 49 2.26 22.48 -4.65
C GLU A 49 1.74 23.56 -3.69
N ARG A 50 2.60 24.51 -3.30
CA ARG A 50 2.19 25.65 -2.49
C ARG A 50 1.13 26.47 -3.22
N THR A 51 0.13 26.95 -2.49
CA THR A 51 -0.89 27.84 -3.03
C THR A 51 -0.36 29.27 -3.23
N ALA A 52 0.56 29.72 -2.39
CA ALA A 52 1.23 31.01 -2.48
C ALA A 52 2.56 30.87 -3.24
N LYS A 53 2.57 31.31 -4.51
CA LYS A 53 3.75 31.35 -5.40
C LYS A 53 3.95 32.76 -5.95
N PRO A 54 5.19 33.18 -6.31
CA PRO A 54 6.43 32.39 -6.24
C PRO A 54 7.11 32.43 -4.85
N ALA A 55 7.12 33.58 -4.18
CA ALA A 55 7.99 33.84 -3.02
C ALA A 55 7.91 32.77 -1.91
N VAL A 56 9.08 32.34 -1.44
CA VAL A 56 9.23 31.48 -0.25
C VAL A 56 9.47 32.28 1.02
N ALA A 57 9.82 33.56 0.89
CA ALA A 57 10.30 34.36 2.01
C ALA A 57 9.80 35.80 1.91
N TRP A 58 9.49 36.39 3.05
CA TRP A 58 9.22 37.82 3.22
C TRP A 58 10.25 38.36 4.21
N LEU A 59 11.31 38.97 3.68
CA LEU A 59 12.50 39.37 4.43
C LEU A 59 12.58 40.89 4.57
N LEU A 60 13.06 41.36 5.72
CA LEU A 60 13.34 42.77 5.92
C LEU A 60 14.57 43.21 5.10
N PRO A 61 14.54 44.40 4.47
CA PRO A 61 15.65 44.90 3.66
C PRO A 61 16.98 44.99 4.43
N VAL A 62 18.08 44.85 3.69
CA VAL A 62 19.46 44.94 4.22
C VAL A 62 19.97 46.39 4.25
N ALA A 63 19.46 47.24 3.35
CA ALA A 63 19.95 48.59 3.16
C ALA A 63 19.60 49.52 4.34
N ALA A 64 20.56 50.33 4.77
CA ALA A 64 20.37 51.35 5.80
C ALA A 64 19.30 52.38 5.35
N GLY A 65 18.33 52.67 6.23
CA GLY A 65 17.24 53.61 5.93
C GLY A 65 16.13 53.06 5.03
N ALA A 66 16.18 51.77 4.64
CA ALA A 66 15.13 51.16 3.85
C ALA A 66 13.84 50.94 4.65
N ALA A 67 12.71 50.86 3.93
CA ALA A 67 11.39 50.61 4.50
C ALA A 67 11.38 49.37 5.43
N THR A 68 10.64 49.46 6.53
CA THR A 68 10.47 48.38 7.52
C THR A 68 9.54 47.26 7.05
N ALA A 69 9.02 47.35 5.83
CA ALA A 69 8.14 46.35 5.25
C ALA A 69 8.96 45.18 4.66
N ALA A 70 8.56 43.96 4.99
CA ALA A 70 9.17 42.75 4.45
C ALA A 70 8.91 42.62 2.95
N ARG A 71 9.95 42.24 2.19
CA ARG A 71 9.92 42.11 0.74
C ARG A 71 9.94 40.62 0.32
N PRO A 72 9.21 40.25 -0.74
CA PRO A 72 9.19 38.88 -1.22
C PRO A 72 10.57 38.48 -1.77
N VAL A 73 11.04 37.29 -1.40
CA VAL A 73 12.28 36.68 -1.86
C VAL A 73 12.01 35.24 -2.25
N GLU A 74 12.59 34.84 -3.38
CA GLU A 74 12.48 33.50 -3.95
C GLU A 74 13.82 32.75 -3.85
N LEU A 75 13.80 31.43 -4.00
CA LEU A 75 14.99 30.60 -4.13
C LEU A 75 15.64 30.75 -5.52
N ARG A 76 16.96 30.67 -5.57
CA ARG A 76 17.72 30.69 -6.83
C ARG A 76 17.29 29.50 -7.70
N GLY A 77 16.85 29.78 -8.93
CA GLY A 77 16.37 28.75 -9.86
C GLY A 77 14.92 28.29 -9.61
N GLY A 78 14.21 28.93 -8.68
CA GLY A 78 12.85 28.57 -8.28
C GLY A 78 12.81 27.45 -7.23
N THR A 79 11.68 27.32 -6.56
CA THR A 79 11.54 26.42 -5.39
C THR A 79 11.79 24.95 -5.71
N GLU A 80 11.21 24.43 -6.80
CA GLU A 80 11.36 23.02 -7.17
C GLU A 80 12.81 22.65 -7.47
N THR A 81 13.51 23.47 -8.28
CA THR A 81 14.92 23.24 -8.62
C THR A 81 15.83 23.34 -7.41
N ALA A 82 15.68 24.41 -6.61
CA ALA A 82 16.53 24.63 -5.44
C ALA A 82 16.38 23.52 -4.39
N VAL A 83 15.15 23.05 -4.14
CA VAL A 83 14.92 21.95 -3.18
C VAL A 83 15.42 20.62 -3.74
N ARG A 84 15.25 20.35 -5.04
CA ARG A 84 15.80 19.16 -5.69
C ARG A 84 17.32 19.09 -5.56
N GLU A 85 18.02 20.19 -5.85
CA GLU A 85 19.49 20.28 -5.71
C GLU A 85 19.92 20.13 -4.24
N PHE A 86 19.20 20.78 -3.31
CA PHE A 86 19.42 20.63 -1.88
C PHE A 86 19.32 19.17 -1.44
N VAL A 87 18.25 18.47 -1.83
CA VAL A 87 18.01 17.06 -1.49
C VAL A 87 19.09 16.17 -2.11
N ALA A 88 19.41 16.35 -3.39
CA ALA A 88 20.42 15.57 -4.10
C ALA A 88 21.82 15.72 -3.49
N GLY A 89 22.18 16.91 -2.99
CA GLY A 89 23.45 17.13 -2.31
C GLY A 89 23.46 16.72 -0.82
N THR A 90 22.28 16.54 -0.21
CA THR A 90 22.13 16.24 1.23
C THR A 90 22.02 14.74 1.50
N LEU A 91 21.30 14.00 0.64
CA LEU A 91 21.16 12.56 0.77
C LEU A 91 22.37 11.85 0.16
N PRO A 92 22.89 10.78 0.79
CA PRO A 92 23.92 9.96 0.18
C PRO A 92 23.39 9.27 -1.10
N PRO A 93 24.26 8.86 -2.04
CA PRO A 93 23.87 8.00 -3.17
C PRO A 93 23.30 6.66 -2.68
N GLN A 94 22.26 6.16 -3.36
CA GLN A 94 21.42 5.04 -2.87
C GLN A 94 20.98 4.08 -3.99
N PRO A 95 21.90 3.31 -4.61
CA PRO A 95 21.53 2.41 -5.70
C PRO A 95 20.57 1.28 -5.28
N ALA A 96 20.56 0.90 -3.99
CA ALA A 96 19.71 -0.15 -3.44
C ALA A 96 18.44 0.37 -2.71
N ALA A 97 18.10 1.66 -2.82
CA ALA A 97 16.90 2.19 -2.19
C ALA A 97 15.64 1.54 -2.76
N ARG A 98 14.86 0.91 -1.88
CA ARG A 98 13.62 0.19 -2.21
C ARG A 98 12.48 1.15 -2.61
N TYR A 99 12.37 2.29 -1.93
CA TYR A 99 11.22 3.18 -2.09
C TYR A 99 11.55 4.39 -2.98
N ALA A 100 10.84 4.54 -4.10
CA ALA A 100 10.92 5.70 -4.98
C ALA A 100 9.92 6.77 -4.52
N VAL A 101 10.43 7.88 -3.97
CA VAL A 101 9.61 8.86 -3.26
C VAL A 101 9.53 10.18 -4.00
N THR A 102 8.32 10.71 -4.14
CA THR A 102 8.06 12.10 -4.55
C THR A 102 7.84 12.93 -3.30
N VAL A 103 8.55 14.06 -3.19
CA VAL A 103 8.33 15.03 -2.11
C VAL A 103 7.49 16.17 -2.64
N ARG A 104 6.29 16.34 -2.10
CA ARG A 104 5.42 17.49 -2.41
C ARG A 104 5.60 18.56 -1.35
N ILE A 105 5.85 19.79 -1.79
CA ILE A 105 6.01 20.96 -0.94
C ILE A 105 4.64 21.64 -0.85
N LEU A 106 4.01 21.55 0.32
CA LEU A 106 2.68 22.11 0.59
C LEU A 106 2.78 23.48 1.26
N ALA A 107 3.83 23.69 2.07
CA ALA A 107 4.24 25.00 2.57
C ALA A 107 5.76 25.09 2.67
N LEU A 108 6.31 26.23 2.26
CA LEU A 108 7.72 26.60 2.45
C LEU A 108 7.76 28.11 2.58
N GLU A 109 7.80 28.57 3.83
CA GLU A 109 7.60 29.98 4.15
C GLU A 109 8.62 30.47 5.18
N VAL A 110 9.22 31.62 4.90
CA VAL A 110 10.04 32.40 5.83
C VAL A 110 9.38 33.77 6.04
N ARG A 111 9.12 34.15 7.28
CA ARG A 111 8.57 35.48 7.61
C ARG A 111 9.47 36.18 8.60
N GLU A 112 9.86 37.41 8.28
CA GLU A 112 10.60 38.28 9.18
C GLU A 112 9.73 39.41 9.75
N THR A 113 9.93 39.68 11.03
CA THR A 113 9.42 40.87 11.71
C THR A 113 10.57 41.64 12.36
N ALA A 114 10.41 42.96 12.48
CA ALA A 114 11.39 43.79 13.14
C ALA A 114 11.34 43.54 14.65
N VAL A 115 12.50 43.47 15.30
CA VAL A 115 12.57 43.37 16.76
C VAL A 115 12.42 44.79 17.35
N PRO A 116 11.41 45.05 18.20
CA PRO A 116 11.21 46.39 18.77
C PRO A 116 12.45 46.87 19.52
N GLY A 117 12.87 48.12 19.25
CA GLY A 117 14.02 48.75 19.93
C GLY A 117 15.39 48.15 19.59
N SER A 118 15.50 47.31 18.55
CA SER A 118 16.75 46.65 18.16
C SER A 118 16.93 46.64 16.64
N PRO A 119 18.17 46.83 16.10
CA PRO A 119 18.45 46.72 14.67
C PRO A 119 18.53 45.24 14.21
N GLN A 120 17.57 44.42 14.66
CA GLN A 120 17.50 42.98 14.40
C GLN A 120 16.18 42.61 13.74
N ALA A 121 16.23 41.53 12.95
CA ALA A 121 15.06 40.84 12.45
C ALA A 121 14.87 39.51 13.21
N ALA A 122 13.62 39.18 13.52
CA ALA A 122 13.22 37.87 14.00
C ALA A 122 12.54 37.12 12.84
N GLY A 123 13.08 35.95 12.48
CA GLY A 123 12.56 35.11 11.41
C GLY A 123 11.86 33.87 11.94
N THR A 124 10.71 33.52 11.34
CA THR A 124 10.04 32.23 11.51
C THR A 124 10.06 31.48 10.18
N ILE A 125 10.33 30.18 10.25
CA ILE A 125 10.33 29.28 9.09
C ILE A 125 9.27 28.21 9.33
N GLN A 126 8.43 27.98 8.33
CA GLN A 126 7.42 26.93 8.32
C GLN A 126 7.58 26.06 7.08
N VAL A 127 7.53 24.75 7.29
CA VAL A 127 7.66 23.72 6.27
C VAL A 127 6.52 22.72 6.43
N HIS A 128 5.84 22.42 5.34
CA HIS A 128 4.88 21.31 5.25
C HIS A 128 5.18 20.50 4.00
N LEU A 129 5.57 19.24 4.21
CA LEU A 129 5.93 18.31 3.14
C LEU A 129 4.99 17.10 3.18
N ALA A 130 4.66 16.55 2.02
CA ALA A 130 4.08 15.22 1.89
C ALA A 130 5.05 14.31 1.14
N PHE A 131 5.11 13.05 1.56
CA PHE A 131 5.96 12.02 0.97
C PHE A 131 5.09 10.97 0.32
N ASP A 132 5.17 10.89 -1.01
CA ASP A 132 4.39 9.94 -1.78
C ASP A 132 5.29 8.85 -2.33
N TRP A 133 4.80 7.62 -2.34
CA TRP A 133 5.47 6.49 -2.96
C TRP A 133 4.67 5.98 -4.15
N GLN A 134 5.35 5.71 -5.27
CA GLN A 134 4.77 4.93 -6.35
C GLN A 134 5.10 3.45 -6.15
N ASN A 135 4.09 2.64 -5.84
CA ASN A 135 4.27 1.21 -5.66
C ASN A 135 4.59 0.50 -7.00
N PRO A 136 5.07 -0.76 -6.98
CA PRO A 136 5.35 -1.51 -8.21
C PRO A 136 4.12 -1.71 -9.11
N GLU A 137 2.92 -1.58 -8.55
CA GLU A 137 1.63 -1.66 -9.27
C GLU A 137 1.24 -0.31 -9.93
N GLY A 138 2.12 0.70 -9.87
CA GLY A 138 1.96 2.01 -10.50
C GLY A 138 1.12 3.01 -9.71
N GLN A 139 0.61 2.65 -8.53
CA GLN A 139 -0.22 3.51 -7.70
C GLN A 139 0.62 4.50 -6.90
N THR A 140 0.23 5.77 -6.92
CA THR A 140 0.78 6.80 -6.05
C THR A 140 0.04 6.79 -4.71
N ILE A 141 0.78 6.62 -3.62
CA ILE A 141 0.25 6.52 -2.26
C ILE A 141 0.95 7.56 -1.39
N THR A 142 0.18 8.46 -0.77
CA THR A 142 0.70 9.36 0.27
C THR A 142 1.04 8.53 1.51
N LEU A 143 2.32 8.50 1.88
CA LEU A 143 2.81 7.71 3.02
C LEU A 143 2.64 8.47 4.33
N THR A 144 3.17 9.69 4.38
CA THR A 144 3.11 10.56 5.57
C THR A 144 3.29 12.03 5.19
N GLU A 145 2.94 12.90 6.12
CA GLU A 145 3.18 14.34 6.04
C GLU A 145 4.07 14.80 7.20
N TYR A 146 4.92 15.79 6.93
CA TYR A 146 5.75 16.44 7.91
C TYR A 146 5.37 17.91 8.01
N ARG A 147 5.09 18.38 9.23
CA ARG A 147 4.92 19.81 9.54
C ARG A 147 5.99 20.21 10.55
N GLY A 148 6.83 21.15 10.17
CA GLY A 148 7.96 21.58 10.97
C GLY A 148 8.35 23.02 10.70
N GLY A 149 9.40 23.46 11.38
CA GLY A 149 9.84 24.83 11.31
C GLY A 149 10.98 25.13 12.25
N THR A 150 11.54 26.31 12.11
CA THR A 150 12.57 26.83 13.01
C THR A 150 12.44 28.33 13.13
N ARG A 151 13.20 28.92 14.04
CA ARG A 151 13.29 30.37 14.22
C ARG A 151 14.74 30.78 14.18
N TYR A 152 14.99 32.01 13.75
CA TYR A 152 16.30 32.62 13.82
C TYR A 152 16.19 34.09 14.18
N ARG A 153 17.32 34.68 14.57
CA ARG A 153 17.50 36.12 14.65
C ARG A 153 18.72 36.51 13.85
N ARG A 154 18.69 37.69 13.27
CA ARG A 154 19.84 38.26 12.55
C ARG A 154 19.90 39.77 12.73
N PRO A 155 21.09 40.37 12.69
CA PRO A 155 21.24 41.79 12.43
C PRO A 155 20.57 42.16 11.08
N LEU A 156 19.93 43.31 10.97
CA LEU A 156 19.34 43.78 9.70
C LEU A 156 20.32 43.78 8.50
N PRO A 157 21.61 44.18 8.64
CA PRO A 157 22.54 44.21 7.51
C PRO A 157 23.09 42.83 7.10
N ASP A 158 22.79 41.76 7.85
CA ASP A 158 23.31 40.42 7.56
C ASP A 158 22.17 39.42 7.35
N ARG A 159 22.17 38.70 6.23
CA ARG A 159 21.19 37.65 5.87
C ARG A 159 21.79 36.24 5.86
N ALA A 160 23.05 36.05 6.27
CA ALA A 160 23.76 34.80 6.15
C ALA A 160 23.05 33.62 6.82
N VAL A 161 22.28 33.86 7.90
CA VAL A 161 21.57 32.81 8.65
C VAL A 161 20.30 32.30 7.97
N VAL A 162 19.68 33.07 7.07
CA VAL A 162 18.34 32.76 6.55
C VAL A 162 18.32 31.44 5.77
N ALA A 163 19.20 31.31 4.78
CA ALA A 163 19.25 30.12 3.93
C ALA A 163 19.70 28.85 4.69
N PRO A 164 20.74 28.89 5.57
CA PRO A 164 21.06 27.77 6.44
C PRO A 164 19.90 27.35 7.35
N SER A 165 19.17 28.29 7.97
CA SER A 165 18.01 27.96 8.80
C SER A 165 16.89 27.31 7.99
N LEU A 166 16.63 27.77 6.76
CA LEU A 166 15.68 27.12 5.86
C LEU A 166 16.11 25.70 5.49
N GLY A 167 17.40 25.51 5.18
CA GLY A 167 17.98 24.20 4.94
C GLY A 167 17.85 23.25 6.13
N GLN A 168 18.01 23.74 7.37
CA GLN A 168 17.79 22.93 8.57
C GLN A 168 16.32 22.50 8.73
N ALA A 169 15.36 23.37 8.40
CA ALA A 169 13.94 23.01 8.46
C ALA A 169 13.58 21.92 7.43
N LEU A 170 14.10 22.03 6.20
CA LEU A 170 13.95 21.00 5.16
C LEU A 170 14.63 19.68 5.54
N LEU A 171 15.85 19.76 6.10
CA LEU A 171 16.58 18.59 6.60
C LEU A 171 15.80 17.85 7.70
N GLY A 172 15.09 18.58 8.56
CA GLY A 172 14.18 18.02 9.55
C GLY A 172 13.12 17.10 8.93
N GLY A 173 12.52 17.52 7.82
CA GLY A 173 11.54 16.72 7.09
C GLY A 173 12.12 15.44 6.49
N LEU A 174 13.31 15.52 5.89
CA LEU A 174 14.01 14.33 5.36
C LEU A 174 14.36 13.33 6.47
N ARG A 175 14.85 13.81 7.62
CA ARG A 175 15.16 12.97 8.78
C ARG A 175 13.91 12.32 9.36
N TYR A 176 12.84 13.10 9.52
CA TYR A 176 11.55 12.59 9.95
C TYR A 176 11.08 11.45 9.04
N PHE A 177 11.09 11.66 7.72
CA PHE A 177 10.64 10.64 6.79
C PHE A 177 11.52 9.38 6.84
N ASN A 178 12.85 9.53 6.93
CA ASN A 178 13.74 8.38 7.07
C ASN A 178 13.44 7.55 8.33
N GLN A 179 13.26 8.22 9.47
CA GLN A 179 12.93 7.58 10.74
C GLN A 179 11.55 6.90 10.66
N TRP A 180 10.55 7.61 10.16
CA TRP A 180 9.20 7.08 9.96
C TRP A 180 9.22 5.83 9.09
N LEU A 181 9.92 5.88 7.95
CA LEU A 181 10.00 4.76 7.02
C LEU A 181 10.68 3.53 7.65
N THR A 182 11.76 3.75 8.42
CA THR A 182 12.46 2.67 9.13
C THR A 182 11.54 1.94 10.10
N THR A 183 10.62 2.64 10.75
CA THR A 183 9.64 2.03 11.65
C THR A 183 8.47 1.40 10.89
N ALA A 184 7.97 2.07 9.85
CA ALA A 184 6.79 1.66 9.11
C ALA A 184 7.00 0.40 8.25
N THR A 185 8.20 0.16 7.73
CA THR A 185 8.51 -1.00 6.85
C THR A 185 8.19 -2.37 7.48
N ALA A 186 8.18 -2.44 8.81
CA ALA A 186 7.86 -3.65 9.53
C ALA A 186 6.37 -4.04 9.49
N HIS A 187 5.45 -3.08 9.28
CA HIS A 187 4.02 -3.33 9.50
C HIS A 187 3.05 -2.54 8.58
N ASP A 188 3.50 -1.49 7.89
CA ASP A 188 2.62 -0.67 7.05
C ASP A 188 2.36 -1.37 5.71
N LEU A 189 1.11 -1.77 5.48
CA LEU A 189 0.65 -2.42 4.25
C LEU A 189 0.92 -1.55 3.01
N ARG A 190 0.89 -0.23 3.15
CA ARG A 190 1.18 0.72 2.07
C ARG A 190 2.66 0.75 1.70
N LEU A 191 3.51 -0.09 2.28
CA LEU A 191 4.92 -0.28 1.88
C LEU A 191 5.17 -1.68 1.33
N ALA A 192 4.13 -2.52 1.26
CA ALA A 192 4.24 -3.87 0.76
C ALA A 192 4.33 -3.87 -0.78
N THR A 193 5.19 -4.72 -1.32
CA THR A 193 5.45 -4.83 -2.77
C THR A 193 5.13 -6.19 -3.34
N ALA A 194 4.77 -7.15 -2.50
CA ALA A 194 4.51 -8.52 -2.87
C ALA A 194 3.54 -9.15 -1.87
N VAL A 195 2.88 -10.22 -2.30
CA VAL A 195 2.05 -11.09 -1.46
C VAL A 195 2.64 -12.49 -1.52
N HIS A 196 2.87 -13.09 -0.36
CA HIS A 196 3.39 -14.43 -0.24
C HIS A 196 2.37 -15.30 0.51
N PRO A 197 1.57 -16.10 -0.22
CA PRO A 197 0.61 -17.00 0.40
C PRO A 197 1.30 -18.26 0.93
N THR A 198 1.01 -18.61 2.17
CA THR A 198 1.34 -19.91 2.77
C THR A 198 0.06 -20.67 3.04
N PHE A 199 0.09 -22.00 2.94
CA PHE A 199 -1.12 -22.82 3.07
C PHE A 199 -0.97 -23.86 4.17
N GLY A 200 -2.01 -23.97 5.00
CA GLY A 200 -2.21 -25.04 5.98
C GLY A 200 -3.58 -25.70 5.80
N TYR A 201 -3.76 -26.86 6.44
CA TYR A 201 -5.01 -27.62 6.42
C TYR A 201 -5.51 -27.83 7.84
N GLU A 202 -6.80 -27.58 8.08
CA GLU A 202 -7.43 -27.94 9.34
C GLU A 202 -7.73 -29.44 9.33
N THR A 203 -7.15 -30.17 10.28
CA THR A 203 -7.33 -31.62 10.43
C THR A 203 -7.76 -32.00 11.84
N ARG A 204 -7.87 -31.03 12.78
CA ARG A 204 -8.21 -31.32 14.17
C ARG A 204 -9.67 -31.75 14.27
N GLN A 205 -9.91 -32.96 14.76
CA GLN A 205 -11.24 -33.54 14.91
C GLN A 205 -11.92 -33.12 16.23
N THR A 206 -11.95 -31.81 16.50
CA THR A 206 -12.49 -31.26 17.76
C THR A 206 -13.94 -30.78 17.65
N GLU A 207 -14.45 -30.60 16.42
CA GLU A 207 -15.78 -30.08 16.18
C GLU A 207 -16.81 -31.23 16.16
N PRO A 208 -17.87 -31.18 17.00
CA PRO A 208 -18.79 -32.30 17.16
C PRO A 208 -19.54 -32.64 15.86
N ASP A 209 -19.97 -31.61 15.11
CA ASP A 209 -20.77 -31.80 13.88
C ASP A 209 -19.94 -31.73 12.60
N THR A 210 -18.63 -31.61 12.70
CA THR A 210 -17.75 -31.43 11.53
C THR A 210 -16.60 -32.42 11.54
N LEU A 211 -16.50 -33.24 10.50
CA LEU A 211 -15.34 -34.07 10.22
C LEU A 211 -14.43 -33.31 9.27
N PHE A 212 -13.20 -33.01 9.67
CA PHE A 212 -12.21 -32.42 8.74
C PHE A 212 -11.47 -33.50 7.98
N TYR A 213 -11.06 -33.21 6.74
CA TYR A 213 -10.38 -34.18 5.88
C TYR A 213 -9.00 -34.48 6.44
N ASP A 214 -8.79 -35.74 6.79
CA ASP A 214 -7.49 -36.27 7.19
C ASP A 214 -7.41 -37.71 6.68
N PRO A 215 -6.38 -38.09 5.90
CA PRO A 215 -6.20 -39.48 5.47
C PRO A 215 -6.15 -40.49 6.63
N ALA A 216 -5.71 -40.06 7.83
CA ALA A 216 -5.72 -40.90 9.03
C ALA A 216 -7.11 -41.10 9.64
N TYR A 217 -8.10 -40.28 9.27
CA TYR A 217 -9.47 -40.32 9.76
C TYR A 217 -10.47 -40.34 8.58
N PRO A 218 -10.54 -41.44 7.82
CA PRO A 218 -11.50 -41.58 6.73
C PRO A 218 -12.95 -41.57 7.25
N LEU A 219 -13.90 -41.30 6.35
CA LEU A 219 -15.33 -41.36 6.63
C LEU A 219 -15.72 -42.71 7.22
N SER A 220 -16.53 -42.66 8.25
CA SER A 220 -17.15 -43.82 8.88
C SER A 220 -18.67 -43.64 8.91
N TRP A 221 -19.40 -44.72 9.15
CA TRP A 221 -20.85 -44.62 9.33
C TRP A 221 -21.28 -43.87 10.60
N ASN A 222 -20.35 -43.52 11.49
CA ASN A 222 -20.62 -42.65 12.64
C ASN A 222 -20.67 -41.16 12.25
N ASP A 223 -20.18 -40.81 11.06
CA ASP A 223 -20.20 -39.44 10.53
C ASP A 223 -21.52 -39.10 9.80
N PHE A 224 -22.50 -40.02 9.80
CA PHE A 224 -23.82 -39.87 9.19
C PHE A 224 -24.88 -39.82 10.28
N THR A 225 -25.00 -38.68 10.95
CA THR A 225 -25.91 -38.49 12.09
C THR A 225 -27.25 -37.87 11.68
N GLY A 226 -27.37 -37.43 10.42
CA GLY A 226 -28.60 -36.95 9.86
C GLY A 226 -29.69 -38.03 9.75
N PRO A 227 -30.98 -37.64 9.83
CA PRO A 227 -32.08 -38.59 9.76
C PRO A 227 -32.12 -39.30 8.40
N PRO A 228 -32.32 -40.64 8.37
CA PRO A 228 -32.49 -41.38 7.11
C PRO A 228 -33.63 -40.81 6.28
N ARG A 229 -33.45 -40.75 4.95
CA ARG A 229 -34.52 -40.35 4.03
C ARG A 229 -35.24 -41.61 3.51
N PRO A 230 -36.50 -41.87 3.92
CA PRO A 230 -37.21 -43.13 3.62
C PRO A 230 -37.64 -43.29 2.16
N ARG A 231 -37.52 -42.23 1.34
CA ARG A 231 -37.88 -42.23 -0.08
C ARG A 231 -36.80 -41.47 -0.85
N GLY A 232 -36.10 -42.15 -1.75
CA GLY A 232 -35.05 -41.55 -2.57
C GLY A 232 -34.36 -42.55 -3.49
N ARG A 233 -33.64 -42.04 -4.49
CA ARG A 233 -32.84 -42.84 -5.44
C ARG A 233 -31.47 -43.25 -4.87
N TYR A 234 -31.03 -42.61 -3.78
CA TYR A 234 -29.68 -42.75 -3.23
C TYR A 234 -29.68 -43.57 -1.95
N ALA A 235 -28.62 -44.39 -1.78
CA ALA A 235 -28.42 -45.26 -0.62
C ALA A 235 -27.92 -44.49 0.62
N ALA A 236 -27.12 -43.45 0.39
CA ALA A 236 -26.64 -42.49 1.38
C ALA A 236 -26.40 -41.14 0.69
N ALA A 237 -26.10 -40.11 1.47
CA ALA A 237 -25.52 -38.88 0.97
C ALA A 237 -24.64 -38.24 2.04
N VAL A 238 -23.38 -38.00 1.69
CA VAL A 238 -22.47 -37.15 2.46
C VAL A 238 -22.66 -35.69 2.08
N PHE A 239 -22.45 -34.78 3.04
CA PHE A 239 -22.48 -33.33 2.81
C PHE A 239 -21.07 -32.74 3.00
N PRO A 240 -20.19 -32.88 2.01
CA PRO A 240 -18.85 -32.35 2.07
C PRO A 240 -18.81 -30.91 1.54
N GLY A 241 -17.78 -30.18 1.92
CA GLY A 241 -17.50 -28.84 1.42
C GLY A 241 -16.08 -28.41 1.75
N PHE A 242 -15.68 -27.27 1.20
CA PHE A 242 -14.45 -26.62 1.65
C PHE A 242 -14.64 -25.13 1.85
N ALA A 243 -13.85 -24.58 2.76
CA ALA A 243 -13.75 -23.16 3.06
C ALA A 243 -12.27 -22.80 3.27
N TYR A 244 -11.98 -21.50 3.37
CA TYR A 244 -10.67 -21.03 3.75
C TYR A 244 -10.76 -19.87 4.74
N GLN A 245 -9.72 -19.70 5.53
CA GLN A 245 -9.49 -18.50 6.34
C GLN A 245 -8.15 -17.92 5.95
N ALA A 246 -8.11 -16.63 5.57
CA ALA A 246 -6.88 -15.94 5.23
C ALA A 246 -6.53 -14.91 6.32
N ARG A 247 -5.27 -14.91 6.78
CA ARG A 247 -4.75 -14.01 7.81
C ARG A 247 -3.53 -13.26 7.27
N PRO A 248 -3.70 -12.01 6.80
CA PRO A 248 -2.58 -11.23 6.31
C PRO A 248 -1.76 -10.68 7.47
N ARG A 249 -0.43 -10.69 7.33
CA ARG A 249 0.49 -9.91 8.15
C ARG A 249 1.54 -9.26 7.25
N VAL A 250 1.92 -8.03 7.55
CA VAL A 250 3.01 -7.36 6.82
C VAL A 250 4.32 -7.69 7.51
N LEU A 251 5.31 -8.12 6.74
CA LEU A 251 6.66 -8.36 7.22
C LEU A 251 7.66 -7.86 6.17
N ASN A 252 8.49 -6.90 6.53
CA ASN A 252 9.57 -6.37 5.69
C ASN A 252 9.12 -6.00 4.27
N GLY A 253 7.97 -5.34 4.13
CA GLY A 253 7.40 -4.95 2.84
C GLY A 253 6.83 -6.10 2.00
N THR A 254 6.48 -7.23 2.62
CA THR A 254 5.72 -8.32 1.98
C THR A 254 4.46 -8.60 2.80
N VAL A 255 3.34 -8.86 2.13
CA VAL A 255 2.14 -9.41 2.77
C VAL A 255 2.29 -10.92 2.87
N GLU A 256 2.67 -11.41 4.05
CA GLU A 256 2.63 -12.84 4.35
C GLU A 256 1.18 -13.22 4.62
N LEU A 257 0.61 -14.05 3.75
CA LEU A 257 -0.81 -14.39 3.76
C LEU A 257 -0.97 -15.85 4.18
N ASP A 258 -1.27 -16.06 5.46
CA ASP A 258 -1.51 -17.41 5.99
C ASP A 258 -2.93 -17.86 5.65
N VAL A 259 -3.06 -18.86 4.77
CA VAL A 259 -4.31 -19.40 4.27
C VAL A 259 -4.55 -20.79 4.84
N GLN A 260 -5.49 -20.89 5.76
CA GLN A 260 -5.94 -22.15 6.35
C GLN A 260 -7.12 -22.71 5.54
N LEU A 261 -6.89 -23.82 4.84
CA LEU A 261 -7.94 -24.57 4.13
C LEU A 261 -8.68 -25.50 5.10
N LYS A 262 -10.01 -25.52 4.98
CA LYS A 262 -10.91 -26.38 5.75
C LYS A 262 -11.67 -27.22 4.75
N ILE A 263 -11.33 -28.50 4.65
CA ILE A 263 -12.09 -29.47 3.85
C ILE A 263 -12.86 -30.31 4.84
N PHE A 264 -14.18 -30.37 4.73
CA PHE A 264 -15.01 -30.91 5.80
C PHE A 264 -16.25 -31.65 5.32
N VAL A 265 -16.84 -32.43 6.22
CA VAL A 265 -18.18 -33.03 6.13
C VAL A 265 -19.02 -32.53 7.31
N VAL A 266 -20.29 -32.19 7.04
CA VAL A 266 -21.28 -31.86 8.06
C VAL A 266 -22.03 -33.13 8.45
N ARG A 267 -21.83 -33.63 9.68
CA ARG A 267 -22.35 -34.93 10.11
C ARG A 267 -23.87 -34.96 10.18
N SER A 268 -24.46 -33.92 10.75
CA SER A 268 -25.92 -33.77 10.91
C SER A 268 -26.67 -33.64 9.58
N SER A 269 -25.98 -33.22 8.52
CA SER A 269 -26.55 -33.14 7.18
C SER A 269 -26.38 -34.44 6.40
N SER A 270 -25.37 -35.26 6.75
CA SER A 270 -25.05 -36.52 6.11
C SER A 270 -25.93 -37.66 6.63
N TRP A 271 -26.53 -38.45 5.74
CA TRP A 271 -27.50 -39.50 6.11
C TRP A 271 -27.29 -40.79 5.30
N VAL A 272 -27.78 -41.90 5.83
CA VAL A 272 -27.77 -43.23 5.18
C VAL A 272 -29.15 -43.88 5.34
N ALA A 273 -29.67 -44.49 4.28
CA ALA A 273 -30.93 -45.21 4.33
C ALA A 273 -30.79 -46.53 5.12
N GLU A 274 -31.93 -47.04 5.62
CA GLU A 274 -31.95 -48.29 6.36
C GLU A 274 -31.46 -49.46 5.49
N GLY A 275 -30.62 -50.33 6.07
CA GLY A 275 -30.01 -51.47 5.36
C GLY A 275 -28.90 -51.09 4.37
N GLN A 276 -28.57 -49.81 4.17
CA GLN A 276 -27.58 -49.36 3.18
C GLN A 276 -26.16 -49.16 3.73
N ARG A 277 -25.90 -49.54 4.99
CA ARG A 277 -24.59 -49.43 5.64
C ARG A 277 -23.62 -50.52 5.16
N THR A 278 -23.16 -50.42 3.92
CA THR A 278 -22.21 -51.35 3.28
C THR A 278 -20.84 -50.71 3.04
N ALA A 279 -19.76 -51.50 2.98
CA ALA A 279 -18.43 -50.94 2.68
C ALA A 279 -18.37 -50.27 1.30
N TYR A 280 -19.13 -50.79 0.33
CA TYR A 280 -19.21 -50.25 -1.02
C TYR A 280 -19.88 -48.86 -1.05
N ASN A 281 -21.03 -48.71 -0.38
CA ASN A 281 -21.72 -47.42 -0.28
C ASN A 281 -20.87 -46.41 0.51
N LEU A 282 -20.22 -46.84 1.60
CA LEU A 282 -19.32 -45.95 2.35
C LEU A 282 -18.18 -45.43 1.48
N ASN A 283 -17.59 -46.30 0.65
CA ASN A 283 -16.56 -45.90 -0.29
C ASN A 283 -17.09 -44.89 -1.32
N HIS A 284 -18.33 -45.02 -1.78
CA HIS A 284 -18.96 -44.05 -2.67
C HIS A 284 -18.99 -42.65 -2.04
N GLU A 285 -19.48 -42.56 -0.80
CA GLU A 285 -19.52 -41.30 -0.05
C GLU A 285 -18.11 -40.74 0.25
N GLN A 286 -17.15 -41.61 0.57
CA GLN A 286 -15.76 -41.20 0.75
C GLN A 286 -15.20 -40.55 -0.52
N ARG A 287 -15.55 -41.04 -1.72
CA ARG A 287 -15.12 -40.43 -2.99
C ARG A 287 -15.65 -39.02 -3.16
N HIS A 288 -16.87 -38.68 -2.73
CA HIS A 288 -17.32 -37.30 -2.73
C HIS A 288 -16.42 -36.41 -1.86
N PHE A 289 -16.05 -36.87 -0.67
CA PHE A 289 -15.15 -36.12 0.21
C PHE A 289 -13.76 -35.93 -0.41
N ASP A 290 -13.26 -36.95 -1.10
CA ASP A 290 -12.01 -36.89 -1.85
C ASP A 290 -12.05 -35.91 -3.03
N LEU A 291 -13.17 -35.83 -3.75
CA LEU A 291 -13.35 -34.86 -4.83
C LEU A 291 -13.30 -33.42 -4.30
N VAL A 292 -13.90 -33.15 -3.15
CA VAL A 292 -13.78 -31.84 -2.49
C VAL A 292 -12.32 -31.53 -2.12
N ARG A 293 -11.58 -32.52 -1.60
CA ARG A 293 -10.14 -32.38 -1.31
C ARG A 293 -9.34 -32.02 -2.55
N LEU A 294 -9.63 -32.63 -3.69
CA LEU A 294 -8.99 -32.34 -4.98
C LEU A 294 -9.28 -30.91 -5.44
N VAL A 295 -10.52 -30.46 -5.33
CA VAL A 295 -10.87 -29.08 -5.72
C VAL A 295 -10.21 -28.06 -4.80
N ALA A 296 -10.09 -28.34 -3.51
CA ALA A 296 -9.33 -27.49 -2.60
C ALA A 296 -7.83 -27.40 -2.99
N GLU A 297 -7.22 -28.48 -3.50
CA GLU A 297 -5.85 -28.42 -4.05
C GLU A 297 -5.77 -27.59 -5.33
N ARG A 298 -6.77 -27.70 -6.21
CA ARG A 298 -6.84 -26.85 -7.41
C ARG A 298 -6.98 -25.38 -7.03
N PHE A 299 -7.78 -25.05 -6.01
CA PHE A 299 -7.85 -23.70 -5.45
C PHE A 299 -6.48 -23.22 -4.94
N ARG A 300 -5.81 -24.02 -4.10
CA ARG A 300 -4.46 -23.70 -3.59
C ARG A 300 -3.48 -23.38 -4.71
N ARG A 301 -3.47 -24.20 -5.78
CA ARG A 301 -2.56 -24.05 -6.93
C ARG A 301 -2.86 -22.80 -7.77
N LYS A 302 -4.09 -22.27 -7.74
CA LYS A 302 -4.45 -21.01 -8.41
C LYS A 302 -3.92 -19.77 -7.68
N ALA A 303 -3.63 -19.89 -6.37
CA ALA A 303 -3.21 -18.79 -5.50
C ALA A 303 -1.68 -18.80 -5.27
N THR A 304 -0.93 -18.42 -6.31
CA THR A 304 0.53 -18.24 -6.27
C THR A 304 0.91 -16.79 -5.95
N PRO A 305 2.16 -16.50 -5.52
CA PRO A 305 2.64 -15.13 -5.34
C PRO A 305 2.36 -14.22 -6.55
N ASP A 306 2.62 -14.72 -7.77
CA ASP A 306 2.44 -13.96 -9.01
C ASP A 306 0.97 -13.77 -9.40
N SER A 307 0.06 -14.59 -8.86
CA SER A 307 -1.38 -14.45 -9.09
C SER A 307 -2.03 -13.39 -8.20
N LEU A 308 -1.33 -12.92 -7.17
CA LEU A 308 -1.86 -12.01 -6.15
C LEU A 308 -1.17 -10.65 -6.23
N THR A 309 -1.93 -9.58 -5.99
CA THR A 309 -1.42 -8.21 -5.87
C THR A 309 -1.67 -7.69 -4.47
N VAL A 310 -0.84 -6.77 -3.99
CA VAL A 310 -1.03 -6.15 -2.67
C VAL A 310 -2.39 -5.44 -2.61
N ARG A 311 -2.81 -4.85 -3.74
CA ARG A 311 -4.10 -4.20 -3.85
C ARG A 311 -5.30 -5.15 -3.80
N ASP A 312 -5.25 -6.28 -4.51
CA ASP A 312 -6.45 -7.06 -4.81
C ASP A 312 -6.42 -8.52 -4.30
N TYR A 313 -5.41 -8.94 -3.52
CA TYR A 313 -5.28 -10.35 -3.10
C TYR A 313 -6.56 -10.92 -2.46
N GLN A 314 -7.30 -10.13 -1.69
CA GLN A 314 -8.56 -10.56 -1.06
C GLN A 314 -9.64 -10.85 -2.10
N SER A 315 -9.80 -9.96 -3.07
CA SER A 315 -10.78 -10.10 -4.16
C SER A 315 -10.42 -11.25 -5.10
N ILE A 316 -9.13 -11.39 -5.43
CA ILE A 316 -8.62 -12.49 -6.27
C ILE A 316 -8.90 -13.83 -5.60
N LEU A 317 -8.55 -14.00 -4.31
CA LEU A 317 -8.85 -15.22 -3.58
C LEU A 317 -10.35 -15.50 -3.49
N GLY A 318 -11.17 -14.49 -3.20
CA GLY A 318 -12.61 -14.65 -3.14
C GLY A 318 -13.21 -15.12 -4.46
N TRP A 319 -12.76 -14.56 -5.59
CA TRP A 319 -13.20 -14.98 -6.92
C TRP A 319 -12.73 -16.41 -7.25
N GLN A 320 -11.46 -16.73 -6.99
CA GLN A 320 -10.91 -18.07 -7.20
C GLN A 320 -11.63 -19.13 -6.35
N TYR A 321 -12.03 -18.78 -5.12
CA TYR A 321 -12.81 -19.62 -4.25
C TYR A 321 -14.20 -19.88 -4.83
N LEU A 322 -14.94 -18.86 -5.25
CA LEU A 322 -16.27 -19.02 -5.84
C LEU A 322 -16.23 -19.87 -7.12
N ALA A 323 -15.21 -19.66 -7.97
CA ALA A 323 -15.00 -20.48 -9.15
C ALA A 323 -14.74 -21.94 -8.79
N SER A 324 -13.91 -22.19 -7.78
CA SER A 324 -13.60 -23.55 -7.30
C SER A 324 -14.79 -24.19 -6.58
N PHE A 325 -15.64 -23.42 -5.91
CA PHE A 325 -16.88 -23.94 -5.30
C PHE A 325 -17.88 -24.41 -6.37
N ARG A 326 -17.99 -23.69 -7.50
CA ARG A 326 -18.80 -24.15 -8.65
C ARG A 326 -18.21 -25.42 -9.28
N GLU A 327 -16.88 -25.45 -9.45
CA GLU A 327 -16.16 -26.64 -9.93
C GLU A 327 -16.43 -27.86 -9.04
N MET A 328 -16.40 -27.68 -7.72
CA MET A 328 -16.71 -28.71 -6.72
C MET A 328 -18.11 -29.30 -6.92
N ASN A 329 -19.14 -28.46 -7.08
CA ASN A 329 -20.50 -28.94 -7.26
C ASN A 329 -20.65 -29.70 -8.59
N HIS A 330 -20.12 -29.15 -9.68
CA HIS A 330 -20.16 -29.82 -10.98
C HIS A 330 -19.44 -31.17 -10.98
N LEU A 331 -18.29 -31.27 -10.31
CA LEU A 331 -17.52 -32.51 -10.25
C LEU A 331 -18.22 -33.60 -9.43
N GLN A 332 -18.91 -33.22 -8.35
CA GLN A 332 -19.73 -34.14 -7.57
C GLN A 332 -20.94 -34.62 -8.35
N ASP A 333 -21.67 -33.71 -9.01
CA ASP A 333 -22.82 -34.04 -9.86
C ASP A 333 -22.41 -34.98 -11.01
N GLN A 334 -21.24 -34.72 -11.62
CA GLN A 334 -20.68 -35.56 -12.66
C GLN A 334 -20.38 -36.98 -12.14
N TYR A 335 -19.77 -37.08 -10.96
CA TYR A 335 -19.46 -38.37 -10.34
C TYR A 335 -20.74 -39.17 -10.04
N ASP A 336 -21.76 -38.53 -9.49
CA ASP A 336 -23.08 -39.14 -9.26
C ASP A 336 -23.71 -39.61 -10.58
N GLN A 337 -23.72 -38.76 -11.60
CA GLN A 337 -24.33 -39.08 -12.89
C GLN A 337 -23.63 -40.28 -13.55
N GLU A 338 -22.30 -40.26 -13.61
CA GLU A 338 -21.52 -41.28 -14.31
C GLU A 338 -21.49 -42.63 -13.58
N THR A 339 -21.66 -42.63 -12.26
CA THR A 339 -21.74 -43.85 -11.45
C THR A 339 -23.18 -44.30 -11.19
N SER A 340 -24.17 -43.60 -11.75
CA SER A 340 -25.60 -43.83 -11.47
C SER A 340 -25.91 -43.80 -9.97
N GLY A 341 -25.39 -42.80 -9.25
CA GLY A 341 -25.49 -42.64 -7.79
C GLY A 341 -24.84 -43.80 -7.03
N GLY A 342 -23.71 -44.29 -7.54
CA GLY A 342 -22.97 -45.43 -6.99
C GLY A 342 -23.47 -46.81 -7.40
N THR A 343 -24.53 -46.95 -8.21
CA THR A 343 -25.02 -48.29 -8.60
C THR A 343 -24.21 -48.96 -9.73
N ASP A 344 -23.47 -48.20 -10.54
CA ASP A 344 -22.54 -48.73 -11.54
C ASP A 344 -21.15 -48.95 -10.92
N THR A 345 -20.90 -50.22 -10.54
CA THR A 345 -19.64 -50.65 -9.91
C THR A 345 -18.42 -50.48 -10.81
N ALA A 346 -18.58 -50.64 -12.13
CA ALA A 346 -17.48 -50.51 -13.08
C ALA A 346 -17.10 -49.04 -13.26
N ALA A 347 -18.09 -48.14 -13.35
CA ALA A 347 -17.87 -46.70 -13.38
C ALA A 347 -17.23 -46.19 -12.09
N GLN A 348 -17.73 -46.60 -10.93
CA GLN A 348 -17.15 -46.20 -9.66
C GLN A 348 -15.70 -46.70 -9.52
N ALA A 349 -15.39 -47.92 -9.96
CA ALA A 349 -14.01 -48.42 -9.96
C ALA A 349 -13.06 -47.59 -10.85
N ARG A 350 -13.54 -47.07 -12.00
CA ARG A 350 -12.77 -46.14 -12.84
C ARG A 350 -12.52 -44.82 -12.12
N TRP A 351 -13.56 -44.25 -11.51
CA TRP A 351 -13.46 -43.02 -10.72
C TRP A 351 -12.53 -43.15 -9.52
N ASN A 352 -12.60 -44.26 -8.78
CA ASN A 352 -11.69 -44.52 -7.66
C ASN A 352 -10.23 -44.41 -8.10
N ARG A 353 -9.84 -45.10 -9.17
CA ARG A 353 -8.46 -45.06 -9.70
C ARG A 353 -8.05 -43.66 -10.13
N ARG A 354 -8.97 -42.91 -10.75
CA ARG A 354 -8.73 -41.52 -11.17
C ARG A 354 -8.49 -40.62 -9.95
N ILE A 355 -9.40 -40.64 -8.98
CA ILE A 355 -9.32 -39.85 -7.75
C ILE A 355 -8.03 -40.17 -6.99
N ASP A 356 -7.70 -41.45 -6.83
CA ASP A 356 -6.48 -41.89 -6.14
C ASP A 356 -5.21 -41.39 -6.85
N THR A 357 -5.23 -41.35 -8.18
CA THR A 357 -4.10 -40.83 -8.97
C THR A 357 -3.97 -39.33 -8.80
N GLU A 358 -5.06 -38.58 -8.96
CA GLU A 358 -5.07 -37.12 -8.80
C GLU A 358 -4.66 -36.70 -7.38
N LEU A 359 -5.08 -37.46 -6.34
CA LEU A 359 -4.70 -37.19 -4.95
C LEU A 359 -3.20 -37.41 -4.73
N ARG A 360 -2.63 -38.50 -5.26
CA ARG A 360 -1.19 -38.76 -5.18
C ARG A 360 -0.37 -37.69 -5.89
N GLU A 361 -0.79 -37.27 -7.09
CA GLU A 361 -0.17 -36.17 -7.83
C GLU A 361 -0.29 -34.82 -7.09
N ALA A 362 -1.29 -34.70 -6.22
CA ALA A 362 -1.45 -33.57 -5.33
C ALA A 362 -0.66 -33.68 -4.01
N GLY A 363 0.10 -34.76 -3.81
CA GLY A 363 0.85 -35.01 -2.59
C GLY A 363 0.00 -35.43 -1.40
N VAL A 364 -1.28 -35.79 -1.63
CA VAL A 364 -2.15 -36.35 -0.61
C VAL A 364 -1.91 -37.85 -0.55
N VAL A 365 -1.07 -38.28 0.39
CA VAL A 365 -0.78 -39.70 0.63
C VAL A 365 -1.82 -40.25 1.61
N ARG A 366 -2.40 -41.40 1.27
CA ARG A 366 -3.34 -42.14 2.10
C ARG A 366 -2.66 -43.22 2.92
#